data_AF-A0A521D4J8-F1
#
_entry.id   AF-A0A521D4J8-F1
#
_cell.length_a   1.000
_cell.length_b   1.000
_cell.length_c   1.000
_cell.angle_alpha   90.00
_cell.angle_beta   90.00
_cell.angle_gamma   90.00
#
_symmetry.space_group_name_H-M   'P 1'
#
loop_
_entity.id
_entity.type
_entity.pdbx_description
1 polymer ?
#
loop_
_entity_poly.entity_id
_entity_poly.type
_entity_poly.pdbx_seq_one_letter_code
_entity_poly.pdbx_strand_id
1 'polypeptide(L)'
;MNIIHTNKVADPAGHYSQGVRMNGFIFVSGQLPVGYPVETPLDEQVTIVLQQMKDIVEAGGSSLEQVVKTTLYISDVNDWPAVNAAYAKFFGEHKPARSIVPVPALHYGYKIEVEAIASF
;
A
#
# COMPACT_ATOMS: atom_id res chain seq x y z
N MET A 1 -10.43 -17.78 8.24
CA MET A 1 -9.82 -16.92 7.21
C MET A 1 -10.94 -16.13 6.58
N ASN A 2 -10.83 -14.79 6.56
CA ASN A 2 -11.86 -13.93 5.98
C ASN A 2 -11.24 -13.10 4.85
N ILE A 3 -11.88 -13.10 3.69
CA ILE A 3 -11.52 -12.19 2.59
C ILE A 3 -12.01 -10.79 2.97
N ILE A 4 -11.14 -9.80 2.84
CA ILE A 4 -11.45 -8.40 3.10
C ILE A 4 -11.88 -7.75 1.79
N HIS A 5 -12.96 -6.98 1.85
CA HIS A 5 -13.45 -6.15 0.76
C HIS A 5 -13.93 -4.80 1.30
N THR A 6 -13.60 -3.72 0.59
CA THR A 6 -14.06 -2.35 0.82
C THR A 6 -14.33 -1.66 -0.51
N ASN A 7 -15.34 -0.80 -0.54
CA ASN A 7 -15.69 0.04 -1.70
C ASN A 7 -14.84 1.31 -1.81
N LYS A 8 -13.92 1.55 -0.86
CA LYS A 8 -13.00 2.69 -0.87
C LYS A 8 -11.79 2.47 -1.78
N VAL A 9 -11.53 1.22 -2.17
CA VAL A 9 -10.41 0.81 -3.02
C VAL A 9 -10.98 0.12 -4.25
N ALA A 10 -10.29 0.23 -5.39
CA ALA A 10 -10.69 -0.44 -6.62
C ALA A 10 -10.88 -1.96 -6.39
N ASP A 11 -11.84 -2.53 -7.10
CA ASP A 11 -12.02 -3.98 -7.08
C ASP A 11 -10.81 -4.68 -7.72
N PRO A 12 -10.44 -5.88 -7.24
CA PRO A 12 -9.37 -6.66 -7.86
C PRO A 12 -9.62 -6.93 -9.35
N ALA A 13 -8.64 -6.59 -10.19
CA ALA A 13 -8.71 -6.80 -11.64
C ALA A 13 -8.08 -8.15 -12.08
N GLY A 14 -7.91 -9.08 -11.15
CA GLY A 14 -7.26 -10.38 -11.37
C GLY A 14 -7.63 -11.40 -10.30
N HIS A 15 -6.90 -12.52 -10.23
CA HIS A 15 -7.21 -13.61 -9.30
C HIS A 15 -6.57 -13.37 -7.92
N TYR A 16 -7.03 -12.34 -7.20
CA TYR A 16 -6.58 -11.99 -5.86
C TYR A 16 -7.67 -11.23 -5.09
N SER A 17 -7.47 -11.07 -3.77
CA SER A 17 -8.33 -10.27 -2.90
C SER A 17 -7.65 -8.96 -2.52
N GLN A 18 -8.40 -7.92 -2.11
CA GLN A 18 -7.80 -6.69 -1.56
C GLN A 18 -6.95 -7.00 -0.33
N GLY A 19 -7.43 -7.88 0.55
CA GLY A 19 -6.65 -8.47 1.62
C GLY A 19 -7.30 -9.71 2.23
N VAL A 20 -6.58 -10.35 3.15
CA VAL A 20 -7.05 -11.53 3.89
C VAL A 20 -6.76 -11.34 5.38
N ARG A 21 -7.78 -11.55 6.22
CA ARG A 21 -7.66 -11.60 7.68
C ARG A 21 -7.54 -13.06 8.14
N MET A 22 -6.43 -13.41 8.77
CA MET A 22 -6.18 -14.77 9.29
C MET A 22 -5.18 -14.77 10.44
N ASN A 23 -5.46 -15.55 11.49
CA ASN A 23 -4.52 -15.86 12.58
C ASN A 23 -3.85 -14.63 13.24
N GLY A 24 -4.62 -13.58 13.52
CA GLY A 24 -4.11 -12.35 14.15
C GLY A 24 -3.45 -11.36 13.18
N PHE A 25 -3.42 -11.66 11.87
CA PHE A 25 -2.83 -10.78 10.85
C PHE A 25 -3.78 -10.47 9.69
N ILE A 26 -3.66 -9.26 9.17
CA ILE A 26 -4.20 -8.83 7.88
C ILE A 26 -3.06 -8.77 6.89
N PHE A 27 -3.21 -9.46 5.77
CA PHE A 27 -2.30 -9.41 4.63
C PHE A 27 -2.98 -8.58 3.54
N VAL A 28 -2.39 -7.44 3.21
CA VAL A 28 -2.90 -6.50 2.19
C VAL A 28 -2.14 -6.78 0.89
N SER A 29 -2.88 -7.00 -0.20
CA SER A 29 -2.30 -7.16 -1.53
C SER A 29 -1.61 -5.87 -1.99
N GLY A 30 -0.77 -5.94 -3.02
CA GLY A 30 -0.14 -4.77 -3.62
C GLY A 30 -1.16 -3.71 -4.06
N GLN A 31 -0.99 -2.50 -3.56
CA GLN A 31 -1.80 -1.33 -3.88
C GLN A 31 -1.06 -0.47 -4.89
N LEU A 32 -1.68 -0.29 -6.04
CA LEU A 32 -1.33 0.67 -7.10
C LEU A 32 -2.37 1.79 -7.09
N PRO A 33 -2.05 3.02 -7.51
CA PRO A 33 -2.99 4.14 -7.53
C PRO A 33 -3.99 4.05 -8.70
N VAL A 34 -4.55 2.86 -8.92
CA VAL A 34 -5.56 2.56 -9.94
C VAL A 34 -6.79 3.43 -9.70
N GLY A 35 -7.31 4.01 -10.78
CA GLY A 35 -8.38 5.01 -10.75
C GLY A 35 -7.89 6.46 -10.83
N TYR A 36 -6.56 6.66 -10.75
CA TYR A 36 -5.92 7.96 -10.95
C TYR A 36 -5.03 7.94 -12.21
N PRO A 37 -4.83 9.09 -12.89
CA PRO A 37 -3.91 9.18 -14.03
C PRO A 37 -2.51 8.66 -13.70
N VAL A 38 -1.84 8.03 -14.66
CA VAL A 38 -0.47 7.53 -14.47
C VAL A 38 0.51 8.68 -14.27
N GLU A 39 0.17 9.85 -14.81
CA GLU A 39 0.89 11.11 -14.72
C GLU A 39 0.70 11.82 -13.37
N THR A 40 -0.13 11.30 -12.46
CA THR A 40 -0.28 11.83 -11.10
C THR A 40 1.10 11.99 -10.45
N PRO A 41 1.39 13.14 -9.79
CA PRO A 41 2.66 13.37 -9.12
C PRO A 41 3.04 12.24 -8.16
N LEU A 42 4.33 11.90 -8.07
CA LEU A 42 4.79 10.76 -7.27
C LEU A 42 4.37 10.84 -5.80
N ASP A 43 4.46 12.01 -5.18
CA ASP A 43 4.06 12.23 -3.79
C ASP A 43 2.55 12.01 -3.57
N GLU A 44 1.74 12.38 -4.56
CA GLU A 44 0.32 12.05 -4.59
C GLU A 44 0.10 10.54 -4.77
N GLN A 45 0.83 9.88 -5.70
CA GLN A 45 0.74 8.42 -5.86
C GLN A 45 1.07 7.68 -4.56
N VAL A 46 2.13 8.09 -3.84
CA VAL A 46 2.50 7.52 -2.53
C VAL A 46 1.38 7.70 -1.53
N THR A 47 0.77 8.88 -1.47
CA THR A 47 -0.35 9.16 -0.55
C THR A 47 -1.57 8.29 -0.87
N ILE A 48 -1.89 8.12 -2.16
CA ILE A 48 -3.02 7.31 -2.63
C ILE A 48 -2.83 5.84 -2.22
N VAL A 49 -1.69 5.22 -2.55
CA VAL A 49 -1.49 3.79 -2.25
C VAL A 49 -1.42 3.50 -0.76
N LEU A 50 -0.87 4.42 0.04
CA LEU A 50 -0.86 4.29 1.50
C LEU A 50 -2.27 4.45 2.10
N GLN A 51 -3.08 5.35 1.55
CA GLN A 51 -4.48 5.51 1.97
C GLN A 51 -5.32 4.28 1.60
N GLN A 52 -5.15 3.72 0.40
CA GLN A 52 -5.81 2.47 0.00
C GLN A 52 -5.42 1.31 0.90
N MET A 53 -4.13 1.16 1.21
CA MET A 53 -3.64 0.16 2.16
C MET A 53 -4.31 0.32 3.53
N LYS A 54 -4.36 1.55 4.06
CA LYS A 54 -5.04 1.86 5.32
C LYS A 54 -6.52 1.50 5.27
N ASP A 55 -7.22 1.85 4.20
CA ASP A 55 -8.66 1.55 4.04
C ASP A 55 -8.94 0.03 4.04
N ILE A 56 -8.03 -0.78 3.49
CA ILE A 56 -8.12 -2.24 3.54
C ILE A 56 -7.84 -2.76 4.96
N VAL A 57 -6.84 -2.21 5.65
CA VAL A 57 -6.54 -2.58 7.05
C VAL A 57 -7.72 -2.24 7.97
N GLU A 58 -8.33 -1.07 7.81
CA GLU A 58 -9.51 -0.63 8.56
C GLU A 58 -10.75 -1.50 8.24
N ALA A 59 -11.00 -1.80 6.96
CA ALA A 59 -12.06 -2.73 6.57
C ALA A 59 -11.82 -4.15 7.11
N GLY A 60 -10.55 -4.51 7.25
CA GLY A 60 -10.10 -5.70 7.92
C GLY A 60 -10.33 -5.70 9.42
N GLY A 61 -10.74 -4.59 10.05
CA GLY A 61 -10.97 -4.48 11.49
C GLY A 61 -9.69 -4.24 12.30
N SER A 62 -8.78 -3.41 11.78
CA SER A 62 -7.55 -2.98 12.44
C SER A 62 -7.29 -1.48 12.18
N SER A 63 -6.07 -0.98 12.43
CA SER A 63 -5.71 0.43 12.24
C SER A 63 -4.31 0.60 11.66
N LEU A 64 -3.98 1.85 11.27
CA LEU A 64 -2.67 2.20 10.73
C LEU A 64 -1.51 1.87 11.68
N GLU A 65 -1.72 2.06 12.98
CA GLU A 65 -0.75 1.80 14.06
C GLU A 65 -0.49 0.30 14.26
N GLN A 66 -1.34 -0.56 13.72
CA GLN A 66 -1.16 -2.01 13.73
C GLN A 66 -0.43 -2.53 12.50
N VAL A 67 -0.08 -1.68 11.53
CA VAL A 67 0.75 -2.09 10.40
C VAL A 67 2.15 -2.45 10.92
N VAL A 68 2.54 -3.70 10.79
CA VAL A 68 3.83 -4.21 11.31
C VAL A 68 4.91 -4.27 10.24
N LYS A 69 4.53 -4.41 8.97
CA LYS A 69 5.46 -4.47 7.83
C LYS A 69 4.84 -3.82 6.59
N THR A 70 5.64 -3.08 5.84
CA THR A 70 5.33 -2.63 4.47
C THR A 70 6.43 -3.05 3.51
N THR A 71 6.07 -3.43 2.29
CA THR A 71 7.01 -3.57 1.17
C THR A 71 6.60 -2.58 0.09
N LEU A 72 7.52 -1.68 -0.24
CA LEU A 72 7.34 -0.67 -1.28
C LEU A 72 8.13 -1.10 -2.50
N TYR A 73 7.49 -1.13 -3.66
CA TYR A 73 8.15 -1.29 -4.95
C TYR A 73 8.15 0.07 -5.64
N ILE A 74 9.30 0.51 -6.15
CA ILE A 74 9.45 1.79 -6.86
C ILE A 74 10.04 1.56 -8.24
N SER A 75 9.57 2.27 -9.25
CA SER A 75 10.07 2.10 -10.63
C SER A 75 11.43 2.77 -10.89
N ASP A 76 11.84 3.72 -10.04
CA ASP A 76 13.13 4.39 -10.12
C ASP A 76 13.69 4.57 -8.70
N VAL A 77 14.95 4.19 -8.49
CA VAL A 77 15.63 4.37 -7.20
C VAL A 77 15.83 5.84 -6.84
N ASN A 78 15.90 6.73 -7.82
CA ASN A 78 16.04 8.17 -7.60
C ASN A 78 14.82 8.79 -6.92
N ASP A 79 13.66 8.11 -6.97
CA ASP A 79 12.42 8.54 -6.31
C ASP A 79 12.43 8.29 -4.79
N TRP A 80 13.41 7.53 -4.27
CA TRP A 80 13.49 7.14 -2.85
C TRP A 80 13.35 8.31 -1.86
N PRO A 81 14.03 9.47 -2.02
CA PRO A 81 13.89 10.58 -1.07
C PRO A 81 12.46 11.13 -0.99
N ALA A 82 11.79 11.27 -2.13
CA ALA A 82 10.42 11.78 -2.20
C ALA A 82 9.43 10.78 -1.61
N VAL A 83 9.57 9.49 -1.96
CA VAL A 83 8.76 8.40 -1.39
C VAL A 83 8.93 8.36 0.13
N ASN A 84 10.17 8.46 0.63
CA ASN A 84 10.43 8.40 2.07
C ASN A 84 9.81 9.58 2.82
N ALA A 85 9.86 10.80 2.27
CA ALA A 85 9.26 11.98 2.88
C ALA A 85 7.73 11.85 2.98
N ALA A 86 7.07 11.45 1.89
CA ALA A 86 5.62 11.24 1.87
C ALA A 86 5.19 10.10 2.81
N TYR A 87 5.93 8.98 2.80
CA TYR A 87 5.70 7.85 3.70
C TYR A 87 5.82 8.23 5.17
N ALA A 88 6.88 8.96 5.54
CA ALA A 88 7.09 9.40 6.92
C ALA A 88 5.97 10.34 7.38
N LYS A 89 5.53 11.27 6.51
CA LYS A 89 4.39 12.15 6.79
C LYS A 89 3.09 11.36 7.02
N PHE A 90 2.85 10.31 6.23
CA PHE A 90 1.65 9.48 6.35
C PHE A 90 1.60 8.68 7.66
N PHE A 91 2.71 8.08 8.06
CA PHE A 91 2.78 7.25 9.26
C PHE A 91 3.02 8.04 10.57
N GLY A 92 3.50 9.28 10.48
CA GLY A 92 3.83 10.08 11.66
C GLY A 92 4.91 9.40 12.53
N GLU A 93 4.59 9.19 13.80
CA GLU A 93 5.50 8.53 14.75
C GLU A 93 5.58 7.00 14.56
N HIS A 94 4.57 6.39 13.92
CA HIS A 94 4.54 4.94 13.70
C HIS A 94 5.61 4.52 12.67
N LYS A 95 6.34 3.45 12.95
CA LYS A 95 7.45 2.99 12.10
C LYS A 95 7.38 1.48 11.89
N PRO A 96 6.54 1.00 10.95
CA PRO A 96 6.52 -0.41 10.57
C PRO A 96 7.90 -0.86 10.09
N ALA A 97 8.20 -2.16 10.22
CA ALA A 97 9.30 -2.75 9.47
C ALA A 97 9.09 -2.46 7.98
N ARG A 98 10.18 -2.21 7.23
CA ARG A 98 10.05 -1.74 5.84
C ARG A 98 11.11 -2.34 4.93
N SER A 99 10.68 -2.66 3.71
CA SER A 99 11.57 -2.91 2.56
C SER A 99 11.18 -1.94 1.45
N ILE A 100 12.18 -1.44 0.71
CA ILE A 100 11.97 -0.68 -0.52
C ILE A 100 12.79 -1.31 -1.63
N VAL A 101 12.14 -1.67 -2.73
CA VAL A 101 12.72 -2.48 -3.80
C VAL A 101 12.54 -1.74 -5.12
N PRO A 102 13.63 -1.23 -5.73
CA PRO A 102 13.57 -0.74 -7.09
C PRO A 102 13.26 -1.88 -8.06
N VAL A 103 12.29 -1.68 -8.95
CA VAL A 103 11.89 -2.65 -9.98
C VAL A 103 11.91 -1.99 -11.37
N PRO A 104 12.13 -2.75 -12.47
CA PRO A 104 12.25 -2.15 -13.80
C PRO A 104 10.97 -1.44 -14.29
N ALA A 105 9.81 -1.93 -13.88
CA ALA A 105 8.50 -1.36 -14.20
C ALA A 105 7.44 -1.87 -13.21
N LEU A 106 6.40 -1.08 -13.02
CA LEU A 106 5.16 -1.48 -12.35
C LEU A 106 4.00 -1.49 -13.35
N HIS A 107 2.91 -2.16 -12.99
CA HIS A 107 1.74 -2.28 -13.85
C HIS A 107 1.13 -0.91 -14.18
N TYR A 108 0.59 -0.77 -15.39
CA TYR A 108 0.06 0.49 -15.96
C TYR A 108 1.06 1.67 -16.07
N GLY A 109 2.32 1.51 -15.67
CA GLY A 109 3.33 2.58 -15.71
C GLY A 109 3.34 3.48 -14.47
N TYR A 110 2.66 3.10 -13.39
CA TYR A 110 2.76 3.81 -12.11
C TYR A 110 4.17 3.72 -11.52
N LYS A 111 4.46 4.59 -10.56
CA LYS A 111 5.80 4.71 -9.96
C LYS A 111 5.96 4.01 -8.63
N ILE A 112 4.86 3.65 -7.98
CA ILE A 112 4.88 3.00 -6.67
C ILE A 112 3.78 1.95 -6.52
N GLU A 113 4.13 0.85 -5.86
CA GLU A 113 3.21 -0.17 -5.37
C GLU A 113 3.52 -0.49 -3.90
N VAL A 114 2.49 -0.70 -3.07
CA VAL A 114 2.65 -0.99 -1.64
C VAL A 114 1.83 -2.19 -1.21
N GLU A 115 2.49 -3.19 -0.64
CA GLU A 115 1.82 -4.23 0.17
C GLU A 115 2.12 -4.02 1.66
N ALA A 116 1.27 -4.61 2.52
CA ALA A 116 1.42 -4.48 3.96
C ALA A 116 0.93 -5.71 4.73
N ILE A 117 1.46 -5.85 5.94
CA ILE A 117 0.98 -6.78 6.95
C ILE A 117 0.62 -5.95 8.18
N ALA A 118 -0.55 -6.18 8.75
CA ALA A 118 -0.99 -5.57 10.01
C ALA A 118 -1.42 -6.64 11.02
N SER A 119 -1.25 -6.38 12.31
CA SER A 119 -1.90 -7.16 13.38
C SER A 119 -3.34 -6.72 13.61
N PHE A 120 -4.14 -7.47 14.37
CA PHE A 120 -5.48 -7.08 14.78
C PHE A 120 -5.91 -7.73 16.10
#